data_AF-Q2R3B2-F1
#
_entry.id   AF-Q2R3B2-F1
#
_cell.length_a   1.000
_cell.length_b   1.000
_cell.length_c   1.000
_cell.angle_alpha   90.00
_cell.angle_beta   90.00
_cell.angle_gamma   90.00
#
_symmetry.space_group_name_H-M   'P 1'
#
loop_
_entity.id
_entity.type
_entity.pdbx_description
1 polymer ?
#
loop_
_entity_poly.entity_id
_entity_poly.type
_entity_poly.pdbx_seq_one_letter_code
_entity_poly.pdbx_strand_id
1 'polypeptide(L)'
;MRMPGGDLRLASLLGLRRSVQRTSMYFHGCSAAAAVLRVAKDLAENNPGARVLVVSAELSLTLFRAPQEGHVDTIVGQALFGDGAGAVIVGAGGDERQLPAMVRDNIEQCLAEGVGKHVAHGGWNDLFWAVHPGGRKILDVVEDRLALAPGKLDASRHVLSEYGNMSGASIIFVLDELRRRGDMPSGGLGVMLGIGPGISIETMLLRVAAA
;
A
#
# COMPACT_ATOMS: atom_id res chain seq x y z
N MET A 1 14.58 2.39 -20.49
CA MET A 1 13.45 1.44 -20.39
C MET A 1 13.72 0.28 -21.34
N ARG A 2 13.79 -0.95 -20.84
CA ARG A 2 13.95 -2.15 -21.70
C ARG A 2 12.57 -2.56 -22.19
N MET A 3 12.46 -2.87 -23.48
CA MET A 3 11.27 -3.54 -24.04
C MET A 3 11.70 -4.92 -24.56
N PRO A 4 11.01 -6.01 -24.13
CA PRO A 4 9.87 -6.05 -23.21
C PRO A 4 10.23 -5.65 -21.76
N GLY A 5 9.22 -5.21 -21.00
CA GLY A 5 9.34 -4.65 -19.66
C GLY A 5 9.68 -5.67 -18.57
N GLY A 6 9.84 -5.16 -17.33
CA GLY A 6 10.16 -5.97 -16.16
C GLY A 6 9.08 -6.99 -15.81
N ASP A 7 7.82 -6.68 -16.14
CA ASP A 7 6.65 -7.56 -15.98
C ASP A 7 6.80 -8.88 -16.74
N LEU A 8 7.26 -8.85 -18.00
CA LEU A 8 7.46 -10.07 -18.78
C LEU A 8 8.63 -10.88 -18.23
N ARG A 9 9.72 -10.19 -17.85
CA ARG A 9 10.89 -10.85 -17.29
C ARG A 9 10.53 -11.55 -15.98
N LEU A 10 9.78 -10.89 -15.11
CA LEU A 10 9.28 -11.45 -13.86
C LEU A 10 8.39 -12.67 -14.12
N ALA A 11 7.41 -12.55 -15.03
CA ALA A 11 6.53 -13.66 -15.39
C ALA A 11 7.31 -14.89 -15.89
N SER A 12 8.36 -14.66 -16.70
CA SER A 12 9.23 -15.73 -17.19
C SER A 12 10.06 -16.37 -16.07
N LEU A 13 10.60 -15.58 -15.12
CA LEU A 13 11.39 -16.10 -14.00
C LEU A 13 10.54 -16.94 -13.05
N LEU A 14 9.29 -16.54 -12.84
CA LEU A 14 8.33 -17.25 -11.98
C LEU A 14 7.62 -18.42 -12.68
N GLY A 15 7.92 -18.68 -13.97
CA GLY A 15 7.28 -19.75 -14.72
C GLY A 15 5.76 -19.57 -14.89
N LEU A 16 5.27 -18.33 -14.91
CA LEU A 16 3.85 -18.06 -15.04
C LEU A 16 3.33 -18.49 -16.42
N ARG A 17 2.02 -18.76 -16.49
CA ARG A 17 1.33 -19.10 -17.75
C ARG A 17 1.60 -18.02 -18.80
N ARG A 18 1.87 -18.42 -20.05
CA ARG A 18 2.11 -17.49 -21.16
C ARG A 18 0.91 -16.56 -21.45
N SER A 19 -0.29 -16.99 -21.06
CA SER A 19 -1.53 -16.22 -21.16
C SER A 19 -1.78 -15.25 -19.98
N VAL A 20 -0.83 -15.11 -19.06
CA VAL A 20 -0.98 -14.18 -17.93
C VAL A 20 -1.17 -12.75 -18.45
N GLN A 21 -2.26 -12.11 -18.00
CA GLN A 21 -2.52 -10.70 -18.27
C GLN A 21 -1.57 -9.85 -17.42
N ARG A 22 -0.95 -8.85 -18.02
CA ARG A 22 0.10 -8.04 -17.40
C ARG A 22 -0.23 -6.56 -17.56
N THR A 23 -0.23 -5.85 -16.44
CA THR A 23 -0.35 -4.40 -16.38
C THR A 23 0.91 -3.87 -15.71
N SER A 24 1.65 -3.00 -16.40
CA SER A 24 2.86 -2.37 -15.85
C SER A 24 2.61 -0.91 -15.53
N MET A 25 2.98 -0.49 -14.32
CA MET A 25 2.92 0.90 -13.88
C MET A 25 4.35 1.36 -13.59
N TYR A 26 4.89 2.22 -14.44
CA TYR A 26 6.22 2.82 -14.25
C TYR A 26 6.07 4.28 -13.81
N PHE A 27 7.08 4.80 -13.09
CA PHE A 27 7.18 6.22 -12.68
C PHE A 27 6.03 6.75 -11.81
N HIS A 28 5.36 5.90 -11.04
CA HIS A 28 4.31 6.30 -10.10
C HIS A 28 4.83 6.69 -8.71
N GLY A 29 6.10 6.38 -8.41
CA GLY A 29 6.75 6.75 -7.16
C GLY A 29 6.08 6.17 -5.91
N CYS A 30 6.17 6.89 -4.79
CA CYS A 30 5.78 6.38 -3.48
C CYS A 30 4.29 5.99 -3.31
N SER A 31 3.38 6.50 -4.15
CA SER A 31 1.96 6.10 -4.14
C SER A 31 1.65 4.89 -5.02
N ALA A 32 2.63 4.38 -5.79
CA ALA A 32 2.43 3.33 -6.79
C ALA A 32 1.78 2.06 -6.22
N ALA A 33 2.16 1.66 -5.00
CA ALA A 33 1.67 0.43 -4.42
C ALA A 33 0.20 0.49 -3.99
N ALA A 34 -0.28 1.65 -3.54
CA ALA A 34 -1.72 1.82 -3.28
C ALA A 34 -2.51 1.85 -4.61
N ALA A 35 -1.99 2.53 -5.63
CA ALA A 35 -2.62 2.58 -6.95
C ALA A 35 -2.71 1.18 -7.61
N VAL A 36 -1.65 0.37 -7.54
CA VAL A 36 -1.66 -1.00 -8.10
C VAL A 36 -2.56 -1.94 -7.30
N LEU A 37 -2.69 -1.74 -5.97
CA LEU A 37 -3.64 -2.51 -5.16
C LEU A 37 -5.10 -2.20 -5.54
N ARG A 38 -5.41 -0.95 -5.86
CA ARG A 38 -6.72 -0.57 -6.42
C ARG A 38 -6.99 -1.27 -7.76
N VAL A 39 -6.01 -1.25 -8.67
CA VAL A 39 -6.13 -1.97 -9.95
C VAL A 39 -6.29 -3.47 -9.73
N ALA A 40 -5.55 -4.05 -8.77
CA ALA A 40 -5.63 -5.47 -8.46
C ALA A 40 -6.99 -5.87 -7.86
N LYS A 41 -7.60 -5.00 -7.04
CA LYS A 41 -8.98 -5.16 -6.55
C LYS A 41 -9.95 -5.24 -7.73
N ASP A 42 -9.92 -4.26 -8.63
CA ASP A 42 -10.82 -4.23 -9.79
C ASP A 42 -10.64 -5.47 -10.68
N LEU A 43 -9.40 -5.90 -10.91
CA LEU A 43 -9.10 -7.10 -11.67
C LEU A 43 -9.59 -8.37 -10.97
N ALA A 44 -9.40 -8.48 -9.66
CA ALA A 44 -9.82 -9.66 -8.90
C ALA A 44 -11.35 -9.78 -8.79
N GLU A 45 -12.05 -8.67 -8.56
CA GLU A 45 -13.50 -8.65 -8.37
C GLU A 45 -14.27 -8.83 -9.69
N ASN A 46 -13.77 -8.24 -10.78
CA ASN A 46 -14.43 -8.36 -12.09
C ASN A 46 -14.10 -9.65 -12.85
N ASN A 47 -13.22 -10.50 -12.33
CA ASN A 47 -12.83 -11.75 -12.99
C ASN A 47 -12.94 -12.92 -11.99
N PRO A 48 -14.07 -13.66 -12.00
CA PRO A 48 -14.28 -14.79 -11.09
C PRO A 48 -13.13 -15.81 -11.12
N GLY A 49 -12.64 -16.18 -9.93
CA GLY A 49 -11.52 -17.12 -9.78
C GLY A 49 -10.14 -16.53 -10.11
N ALA A 50 -10.05 -15.25 -10.48
CA ALA A 50 -8.77 -14.61 -10.73
C ALA A 50 -7.91 -14.54 -9.46
N ARG A 51 -6.60 -14.65 -9.67
CA ARG A 51 -5.55 -14.39 -8.68
C ARG A 51 -4.57 -13.44 -9.31
N VAL A 52 -4.45 -12.26 -8.71
CA VAL A 52 -3.62 -11.17 -9.20
C VAL A 52 -2.36 -11.12 -8.35
N LEU A 53 -1.21 -11.33 -8.98
CA LEU A 53 0.10 -11.11 -8.36
C LEU A 53 0.47 -9.64 -8.54
N VAL A 54 0.53 -8.92 -7.43
CA VAL A 54 1.01 -7.53 -7.37
C VAL A 54 2.47 -7.56 -6.92
N VAL A 55 3.35 -6.87 -7.65
CA VAL A 55 4.76 -6.73 -7.29
C VAL A 55 5.19 -5.28 -7.44
N SER A 56 5.85 -4.75 -6.41
CA SER A 56 6.56 -3.48 -6.46
C SER A 56 8.04 -3.76 -6.15
N ALA A 57 8.93 -3.34 -7.04
CA ALA A 57 10.37 -3.52 -6.91
C ALA A 57 11.06 -2.20 -7.26
N GLU A 58 11.81 -1.67 -6.31
CA GLU A 58 12.31 -0.31 -6.29
C GLU A 58 13.81 -0.32 -6.00
N LEU A 59 14.58 0.38 -6.85
CA LEU A 59 16.03 0.49 -6.77
C LEU A 59 16.43 1.97 -6.76
N SER A 60 17.09 2.37 -5.69
CA SER A 60 17.65 3.72 -5.46
C SER A 60 18.75 4.09 -6.45
N LEU A 61 19.33 3.13 -7.18
CA LEU A 61 20.35 3.36 -8.20
C LEU A 61 19.96 4.43 -9.23
N THR A 62 18.66 4.55 -9.53
CA THR A 62 18.17 5.58 -10.47
C THR A 62 18.17 7.00 -9.89
N LEU A 63 18.20 7.12 -8.56
CA LEU A 63 18.22 8.36 -7.81
C LEU A 63 19.61 8.68 -7.26
N PHE A 64 20.54 7.71 -7.27
CA PHE A 64 21.87 7.87 -6.70
C PHE A 64 22.70 8.90 -7.44
N ARG A 65 23.26 9.87 -6.70
CA ARG A 65 24.12 10.92 -7.27
C ARG A 65 25.00 11.59 -6.21
N ALA A 66 26.07 12.24 -6.68
CA ALA A 66 26.94 13.02 -5.82
C ALA A 66 26.19 14.20 -5.18
N PRO A 67 26.54 14.57 -3.92
CA PRO A 67 25.99 15.76 -3.28
C PRO A 67 26.42 17.01 -4.03
N GLN A 68 25.53 18.00 -4.10
CA GLN A 68 25.79 19.30 -4.74
C GLN A 68 25.32 20.42 -3.83
N GLU A 69 26.16 21.44 -3.65
CA GLU A 69 25.79 22.65 -2.90
C GLU A 69 24.57 23.33 -3.53
N GLY A 70 23.67 23.85 -2.68
CA GLY A 70 22.41 24.47 -3.11
C GLY A 70 21.26 23.48 -3.36
N HIS A 71 21.50 22.16 -3.29
CA HIS A 71 20.52 21.12 -3.59
C HIS A 71 20.29 20.18 -2.38
N VAL A 72 19.81 20.73 -1.26
CA VAL A 72 19.66 20.00 0.02
C VAL A 72 18.60 18.90 -0.03
N ASP A 73 17.55 19.08 -0.83
CA ASP A 73 16.49 18.09 -1.10
C ASP A 73 17.05 16.75 -1.58
N THR A 74 18.17 16.82 -2.29
CA THR A 74 18.83 15.69 -2.92
C THR A 74 19.57 14.85 -1.90
N ILE A 75 20.22 15.51 -0.93
CA ILE A 75 20.87 14.88 0.21
C ILE A 75 19.81 14.20 1.09
N VAL A 76 18.67 14.86 1.31
CA VAL A 76 17.54 14.25 2.03
C VAL A 76 17.05 13.00 1.32
N GLY A 77 16.90 13.03 -0.01
CA GLY A 77 16.56 11.86 -0.81
C GLY A 77 17.58 10.72 -0.65
N GLN A 78 18.88 11.02 -0.77
CA GLN A 78 19.94 10.00 -0.62
C GLN A 78 19.97 9.37 0.78
N ALA A 79 19.56 10.10 1.82
CA ALA A 79 19.53 9.60 3.19
C ALA A 79 18.26 8.81 3.54
N LEU A 80 17.19 8.97 2.75
CA LEU A 80 15.89 8.34 3.01
C LEU A 80 15.65 7.10 2.16
N PHE A 81 16.02 7.12 0.86
CA PHE A 81 15.64 6.06 -0.06
C PHE A 81 16.48 4.80 0.12
N GLY A 82 15.80 3.65 0.22
CA GLY A 82 16.38 2.32 0.25
C GLY A 82 15.92 1.47 -0.94
N ASP A 83 16.59 0.34 -1.15
CA ASP A 83 16.19 -0.66 -2.14
C ASP A 83 15.22 -1.66 -1.52
N GLY A 84 14.22 -2.11 -2.28
CA GLY A 84 13.26 -3.07 -1.77
C GLY A 84 12.32 -3.65 -2.82
N ALA A 85 11.81 -4.85 -2.55
CA ALA A 85 10.76 -5.45 -3.36
C ALA A 85 9.72 -6.16 -2.48
N GLY A 86 8.45 -5.86 -2.72
CA GLY A 86 7.31 -6.46 -2.03
C GLY A 86 6.33 -7.06 -3.03
N ALA A 87 5.66 -8.15 -2.64
CA ALA A 87 4.64 -8.80 -3.45
C ALA A 87 3.45 -9.25 -2.61
N VAL A 88 2.25 -9.16 -3.18
CA VAL A 88 1.01 -9.68 -2.58
C VAL A 88 0.16 -10.40 -3.62
N ILE A 89 -0.64 -11.38 -3.16
CA ILE A 89 -1.65 -12.04 -3.98
C ILE A 89 -3.02 -11.49 -3.61
N VAL A 90 -3.75 -10.98 -4.60
CA VAL A 90 -5.11 -10.48 -4.46
C VAL A 90 -6.07 -11.42 -5.19
N GLY A 91 -7.21 -11.72 -4.58
CA GLY A 91 -8.25 -12.53 -5.19
C GLY A 91 -9.61 -12.22 -4.57
N ALA A 92 -10.67 -12.38 -5.36
CA ALA A 92 -12.04 -12.36 -4.86
C ALA A 92 -12.52 -13.79 -4.54
N GLY A 93 -13.44 -13.92 -3.59
CA GLY A 93 -14.14 -15.18 -3.29
C GLY A 93 -13.49 -16.11 -2.26
N GLY A 94 -12.89 -15.59 -1.19
CA GLY A 94 -12.69 -16.36 0.04
C GLY A 94 -14.03 -16.44 0.80
N ASP A 95 -14.52 -17.66 1.08
CA ASP A 95 -15.83 -18.02 1.67
C ASP A 95 -16.99 -17.02 1.41
N GLU A 96 -17.78 -17.30 0.37
CA GLU A 96 -18.90 -16.51 -0.16
C GLU A 96 -20.05 -16.22 0.82
N ARG A 97 -19.99 -16.68 2.07
CA ARG A 97 -21.07 -16.48 3.06
C ARG A 97 -21.18 -15.06 3.63
N GLN A 98 -20.22 -14.17 3.37
CA GLN A 98 -20.25 -12.79 3.92
C GLN A 98 -20.42 -11.69 2.85
N LEU A 99 -20.16 -11.97 1.57
CA LEU A 99 -20.09 -10.93 0.53
C LEU A 99 -21.46 -10.37 0.06
N PRO A 100 -22.53 -11.17 -0.08
CA PRO A 100 -23.82 -10.66 -0.58
C PRO A 100 -24.58 -9.74 0.40
N ALA A 101 -24.31 -9.85 1.71
CA ALA A 101 -24.85 -8.93 2.72
C ALA A 101 -24.04 -7.63 2.73
N MET A 102 -22.71 -7.74 2.70
CA MET A 102 -21.82 -6.58 2.73
C MET A 102 -21.91 -5.70 1.47
N VAL A 103 -22.10 -6.26 0.27
CA VAL A 103 -22.24 -5.45 -0.96
C VAL A 103 -23.61 -4.77 -1.03
N ARG A 104 -24.66 -5.40 -0.48
CA ARG A 104 -26.02 -4.84 -0.43
C ARG A 104 -26.10 -3.65 0.54
N ASP A 105 -25.42 -3.73 1.67
CA ASP A 105 -25.49 -2.69 2.71
C ASP A 105 -24.49 -1.54 2.47
N ASN A 106 -23.46 -1.72 1.64
CA ASN A 106 -22.37 -0.75 1.48
C ASN A 106 -22.27 -0.08 0.11
N ILE A 107 -23.09 -0.42 -0.90
CA ILE A 107 -22.95 0.18 -2.24
C ILE A 107 -23.36 1.66 -2.30
N GLU A 108 -24.37 2.08 -1.53
CA GLU A 108 -24.67 3.50 -1.31
C GLU A 108 -23.61 4.19 -0.44
N GLN A 109 -23.02 3.46 0.51
CA GLN A 109 -22.02 3.97 1.47
C GLN A 109 -20.62 4.17 0.83
N CYS A 110 -20.23 3.28 -0.07
CA CYS A 110 -19.04 3.41 -0.91
C CYS A 110 -19.15 4.56 -1.92
N LEU A 111 -20.38 4.92 -2.32
CA LEU A 111 -20.64 6.03 -3.25
C LEU A 111 -20.86 7.37 -2.53
N ALA A 112 -21.17 7.38 -1.23
CA ALA A 112 -21.42 8.61 -0.47
C ALA A 112 -20.26 9.06 0.45
N GLU A 113 -19.43 8.16 1.01
CA GLU A 113 -18.77 8.41 2.31
C GLU A 113 -17.45 7.64 2.51
N GLY A 114 -16.46 7.78 1.62
CA GLY A 114 -15.24 6.93 1.63
C GLY A 114 -14.45 6.82 2.95
N VAL A 115 -14.69 7.70 3.94
CA VAL A 115 -14.16 7.58 5.30
C VAL A 115 -15.12 8.13 6.37
N GLY A 116 -15.98 9.11 6.03
CA GLY A 116 -16.67 9.97 7.00
C GLY A 116 -17.73 9.31 7.89
N LYS A 117 -18.47 8.29 7.44
CA LYS A 117 -19.56 7.69 8.25
C LYS A 117 -19.24 6.37 8.92
N HIS A 118 -18.09 5.75 8.62
CA HIS A 118 -17.60 4.59 9.37
C HIS A 118 -16.92 4.98 10.70
N VAL A 119 -16.64 6.28 10.90
CA VAL A 119 -16.12 6.85 12.17
C VAL A 119 -17.24 7.07 13.21
N ALA A 120 -18.49 6.73 12.90
CA ALA A 120 -19.67 7.16 13.66
C ALA A 120 -19.77 6.64 15.11
N HIS A 121 -18.90 5.74 15.58
CA HIS A 121 -19.00 5.23 16.96
C HIS A 121 -17.71 5.22 17.82
N GLY A 122 -16.51 5.53 17.29
CA GLY A 122 -15.31 5.64 18.16
C GLY A 122 -14.00 6.24 17.58
N GLY A 123 -14.06 6.96 16.45
CA GLY A 123 -12.95 7.83 16.02
C GLY A 123 -11.83 7.14 15.22
N TRP A 124 -10.79 7.90 14.86
CA TRP A 124 -9.63 7.41 14.10
C TRP A 124 -8.83 6.29 14.79
N ASN A 125 -8.99 6.17 16.11
CA ASN A 125 -8.27 5.22 16.95
C ASN A 125 -8.89 3.83 17.02
N ASP A 126 -10.07 3.62 16.44
CA ASP A 126 -10.63 2.27 16.30
C ASP A 126 -10.06 1.51 15.10
N LEU A 127 -9.39 2.24 14.20
CA LEU A 127 -8.83 1.71 12.97
C LEU A 127 -7.37 1.29 13.18
N PHE A 128 -6.93 0.26 12.47
CA PHE A 128 -5.49 0.05 12.24
C PHE A 128 -5.01 0.91 11.06
N TRP A 129 -3.72 1.26 11.05
CA TRP A 129 -3.18 2.22 10.08
C TRP A 129 -1.96 1.64 9.36
N ALA A 130 -2.05 1.56 8.03
CA ALA A 130 -0.94 1.26 7.15
C ALA A 130 -0.55 2.52 6.38
N VAL A 131 0.37 3.32 6.93
CA VAL A 131 0.79 4.58 6.30
C VAL A 131 2.13 4.40 5.60
N HIS A 132 2.24 4.87 4.36
CA HIS A 132 3.48 4.88 3.62
C HIS A 132 4.56 5.68 4.37
N PRO A 133 5.70 5.06 4.74
CA PRO A 133 6.76 5.72 5.48
C PRO A 133 7.66 6.57 4.56
N GLY A 134 7.10 7.65 3.98
CA GLY A 134 7.87 8.53 3.09
C GLY A 134 8.98 9.31 3.82
N GLY A 135 8.83 9.47 5.13
CA GLY A 135 9.78 10.09 6.04
C GLY A 135 9.15 10.34 7.41
N ARG A 136 9.96 10.57 8.44
CA ARG A 136 9.48 10.72 9.84
C ARG A 136 8.43 11.82 9.98
N LYS A 137 8.71 13.00 9.41
CA LYS A 137 7.80 14.16 9.43
C LYS A 137 6.42 13.87 8.83
N ILE A 138 6.33 12.98 7.85
CA ILE A 138 5.03 12.61 7.26
C ILE A 138 4.22 11.81 8.27
N LEU A 139 4.84 10.83 8.93
CA LEU A 139 4.19 10.03 9.97
C LEU A 139 3.79 10.90 11.16
N ASP A 140 4.65 11.81 11.60
CA ASP A 140 4.37 12.74 12.69
C ASP A 140 3.16 13.63 12.36
N VAL A 141 3.11 14.21 11.16
CA VAL A 141 1.97 15.02 10.71
C VAL A 141 0.68 14.21 10.66
N VAL A 142 0.71 12.96 10.21
CA VAL A 142 -0.48 12.09 10.17
C VAL A 142 -0.96 11.77 11.59
N GLU A 143 -0.06 11.38 12.49
CA GLU A 143 -0.35 11.10 13.89
C GLU A 143 -0.95 12.32 14.60
N ASP A 144 -0.33 13.49 14.46
CA ASP A 144 -0.76 14.74 15.08
C ASP A 144 -2.13 15.20 14.54
N ARG A 145 -2.31 15.20 13.22
CA ARG A 145 -3.53 15.74 12.58
C ARG A 145 -4.76 14.88 12.81
N LEU A 146 -4.58 13.57 12.96
CA LEU A 146 -5.66 12.63 13.23
C LEU A 146 -5.80 12.32 14.72
N ALA A 147 -4.94 12.90 15.57
CA ALA A 147 -4.85 12.60 17.00
C ALA A 147 -4.79 11.08 17.27
N LEU A 148 -3.92 10.39 16.53
CA LEU A 148 -3.75 8.96 16.70
C LEU A 148 -3.09 8.68 18.05
N ALA A 149 -3.52 7.60 18.69
CA ALA A 149 -2.94 7.10 19.92
C ALA A 149 -1.51 6.62 19.64
N PRO A 150 -0.59 6.78 20.62
CA PRO A 150 0.75 6.22 20.52
C PRO A 150 0.69 4.74 20.13
N GLY A 151 1.56 4.33 19.22
CA GLY A 151 1.61 2.95 18.73
C GLY A 151 0.88 2.70 17.42
N LYS A 152 -0.09 3.55 17.03
CA LYS A 152 -0.88 3.35 15.80
C LYS A 152 -0.06 3.32 14.52
N LEU A 153 1.08 4.00 14.50
CA LEU A 153 2.00 4.04 13.36
C LEU A 153 3.28 3.24 13.59
N ASP A 154 3.35 2.38 14.61
CA ASP A 154 4.59 1.66 14.93
C ASP A 154 5.07 0.77 13.80
N ALA A 155 4.17 0.07 13.10
CA ALA A 155 4.54 -0.74 11.95
C ALA A 155 5.18 0.12 10.83
N SER A 156 4.59 1.28 10.53
CA SER A 156 5.15 2.23 9.56
C SER A 156 6.50 2.78 10.01
N ARG A 157 6.64 3.13 11.29
CA ARG A 157 7.90 3.63 11.88
C ARG A 157 8.97 2.55 11.89
N HIS A 158 8.61 1.30 12.19
CA HIS A 158 9.52 0.16 12.15
C HIS A 158 10.06 -0.07 10.74
N VAL A 159 9.18 -0.11 9.73
CA VAL A 159 9.60 -0.27 8.33
C VAL A 159 10.52 0.86 7.90
N LEU A 160 10.21 2.11 8.27
CA LEU A 160 11.10 3.25 7.99
C LEU A 160 12.48 3.09 8.64
N SER A 161 12.51 2.59 9.88
CA SER A 161 13.74 2.42 10.65
C SER A 161 14.64 1.34 10.05
N GLU A 162 14.08 0.19 9.71
CA GLU A 162 14.83 -0.97 9.26
C GLU A 162 15.21 -0.91 7.77
N TYR A 163 14.36 -0.32 6.93
CA TYR A 163 14.50 -0.40 5.48
C TYR A 163 14.57 0.97 4.78
N GLY A 164 14.33 2.07 5.49
CA GLY A 164 14.17 3.38 4.89
C GLY A 164 12.89 3.50 4.05
N ASN A 165 12.86 4.48 3.16
CA ASN A 165 11.80 4.67 2.19
C ASN A 165 12.09 3.84 0.94
N MET A 166 11.42 2.70 0.77
CA MET A 166 11.53 1.84 -0.42
C MET A 166 10.51 2.22 -1.51
N SER A 167 10.12 3.49 -1.62
CA SER A 167 9.08 3.97 -2.54
C SER A 167 7.77 3.16 -2.33
N GLY A 168 7.08 2.77 -3.41
CA GLY A 168 5.82 2.04 -3.34
C GLY A 168 5.93 0.73 -2.55
N ALA A 169 7.05 0.01 -2.64
CA ALA A 169 7.22 -1.29 -1.97
C ALA A 169 7.04 -1.19 -0.44
N SER A 170 7.32 -0.02 0.14
CA SER A 170 7.21 0.22 1.59
C SER A 170 5.83 -0.14 2.14
N ILE A 171 4.74 0.12 1.42
CA ILE A 171 3.40 -0.16 1.95
C ILE A 171 3.14 -1.66 2.12
N ILE A 172 3.74 -2.49 1.26
CA ILE A 172 3.61 -3.96 1.34
C ILE A 172 4.33 -4.46 2.59
N PHE A 173 5.49 -3.88 2.90
CA PHE A 173 6.23 -4.18 4.13
C PHE A 173 5.46 -3.74 5.37
N VAL A 174 4.80 -2.58 5.33
CA VAL A 174 3.95 -2.11 6.45
C VAL A 174 2.78 -3.06 6.69
N LEU A 175 2.10 -3.53 5.63
CA LEU A 175 1.02 -4.51 5.76
C LEU A 175 1.51 -5.84 6.34
N ASP A 176 2.68 -6.32 5.91
CA ASP A 176 3.26 -7.55 6.47
C ASP A 176 3.69 -7.38 7.94
N GLU A 177 4.25 -6.21 8.29
CA GLU A 177 4.65 -5.92 9.66
C GLU A 177 3.45 -5.82 10.60
N LEU A 178 2.37 -5.14 10.19
CA LEU A 178 1.10 -5.12 10.93
C LEU A 178 0.58 -6.54 11.19
N ARG A 179 0.71 -7.42 10.18
CA ARG A 179 0.29 -8.83 10.27
C ARG A 179 1.14 -9.59 11.28
N ARG A 180 2.46 -9.42 11.22
CA ARG A 180 3.42 -10.08 12.13
C ARG A 180 3.27 -9.63 13.58
N ARG A 181 2.98 -8.34 13.80
CA ARG A 181 2.79 -7.76 15.13
C ARG A 181 1.45 -8.14 15.78
N GLY A 182 0.48 -8.57 14.97
CA GLY A 182 -0.89 -8.79 15.45
C GLY A 182 -1.69 -7.50 15.62
N ASP A 183 -1.23 -6.40 15.02
CA ASP A 183 -1.87 -5.07 15.08
C ASP A 183 -3.09 -4.95 14.15
N MET A 184 -3.53 -6.07 13.58
CA MET A 184 -4.72 -6.21 12.74
C MET A 184 -5.76 -7.09 13.43
N PRO A 185 -6.70 -6.50 14.20
CA PRO A 185 -7.75 -7.26 14.87
C PRO A 185 -8.62 -8.03 13.89
N SER A 186 -8.96 -9.27 14.20
CA SER A 186 -9.91 -10.09 13.42
C SER A 186 -11.23 -9.35 13.20
N GLY A 187 -11.71 -9.27 11.95
CA GLY A 187 -12.90 -8.50 11.57
C GLY A 187 -12.73 -6.97 11.58
N GLY A 188 -11.59 -6.47 12.05
CA GLY A 188 -11.29 -5.05 12.23
C GLY A 188 -11.15 -4.30 10.92
N LEU A 189 -11.38 -2.98 10.99
CA LEU A 189 -11.22 -2.05 9.88
C LEU A 189 -9.90 -1.30 10.01
N GLY A 190 -9.33 -0.93 8.86
CA GLY A 190 -8.12 -0.12 8.82
C GLY A 190 -8.00 0.70 7.56
N VAL A 191 -7.10 1.67 7.60
CA VAL A 191 -6.86 2.59 6.48
C VAL A 191 -5.44 2.38 5.99
N MET A 192 -5.30 2.17 4.69
CA MET A 192 -4.04 2.23 3.98
C MET A 192 -3.90 3.59 3.29
N LEU A 193 -2.76 4.25 3.48
CA LEU A 193 -2.47 5.58 2.93
C LEU A 193 -1.13 5.58 2.18
N GLY A 194 -1.19 5.79 0.87
CA GLY A 194 -0.03 6.05 0.02
C GLY A 194 0.10 7.54 -0.28
N ILE A 195 1.28 8.12 -0.07
CA ILE A 195 1.55 9.55 -0.34
C ILE A 195 2.69 9.63 -1.35
N GLY A 196 2.41 10.26 -2.51
CA GLY A 196 3.33 10.34 -3.64
C GLY A 196 3.70 11.78 -4.05
N PRO A 197 4.59 11.91 -5.05
CA PRO A 197 4.96 13.21 -5.63
C PRO A 197 3.73 13.99 -6.11
N GLY A 198 3.75 15.33 -5.99
CA GLY A 198 2.61 16.17 -6.35
C GLY A 198 1.46 16.18 -5.32
N ILE A 199 1.71 15.66 -4.10
CA ILE A 199 0.71 15.54 -3.01
C ILE A 199 -0.46 14.63 -3.43
N SER A 200 -0.21 13.65 -4.28
CA SER A 200 -1.19 12.60 -4.55
C SER A 200 -1.33 11.71 -3.32
N ILE A 201 -2.56 11.57 -2.83
CA ILE A 201 -2.92 10.72 -1.71
C ILE A 201 -3.82 9.61 -2.25
N GLU A 202 -3.35 8.37 -2.11
CA GLU A 202 -4.12 7.16 -2.43
C GLU A 202 -4.57 6.54 -1.12
N THR A 203 -5.87 6.27 -0.98
CA THR A 203 -6.45 5.72 0.25
C THR A 203 -7.24 4.46 -0.06
N MET A 204 -7.09 3.43 0.77
CA MET A 204 -7.93 2.23 0.71
C MET A 204 -8.42 1.86 2.10
N LEU A 205 -9.72 1.57 2.21
CA LEU A 205 -10.28 0.92 3.39
C LEU A 205 -9.99 -0.58 3.32
N LEU A 206 -9.43 -1.11 4.40
CA LEU A 206 -9.10 -2.51 4.56
C LEU A 206 -9.99 -3.13 5.64
N ARG A 207 -10.31 -4.40 5.47
CA ARG A 207 -10.97 -5.22 6.48
C ARG A 207 -10.18 -6.50 6.68
N VAL A 208 -9.90 -6.82 7.93
CA VAL A 208 -9.28 -8.10 8.32
C VAL A 208 -10.36 -9.17 8.27
N ALA A 209 -10.06 -10.33 7.69
CA ALA A 209 -10.98 -11.47 7.72
C ALA A 209 -11.34 -11.82 9.18
N ALA A 210 -12.60 -12.13 9.44
CA ALA A 210 -12.99 -12.71 10.72
C ALA A 210 -12.50 -14.16 10.78
N ALA A 211 -11.88 -14.54 11.89
CA ALA A 211 -11.51 -15.92 12.20
C ALA A 211 -12.75 -16.81 12.41
#